data_AF-A0A238X8I4-F1
#
_entry.id   AF-A0A238X8I4-F1
#
_cell.length_a   1.000
_cell.length_b   1.000
_cell.length_c   1.000
_cell.angle_alpha   90.00
_cell.angle_beta   90.00
_cell.angle_gamma   90.00
#
_symmetry.space_group_name_H-M   'P 1'
#
loop_
_entity.id
_entity.type
_entity.pdbx_description
1 polymer ?
#
loop_
_entity_poly.entity_id
_entity_poly.type
_entity_poly.pdbx_seq_one_letter_code
_entity_poly.pdbx_strand_id
1 'polypeptide(L)'
;MSMSYPLEKWVWTENDFEQMSWHDARIYAVQFGKDISFDIDYIFEWIQLDKDDFFSFVVAPATLVFPEPSFVSMDIDIRLSKEIEIEDISRRVSATGETKWHIQTHQGNIVITAPAFRQIVRRAPTQQTGQQVLPEERGLPSFSTVPDPSSVESAEVREIKAADFALRQKAASLRRLRRQLEALLEQRNAGVLEVKQYLQEKRLLEARISQLKIELEETGWQGNY
;
A
#
# COMPACT_ATOMS: atom_id res chain seq x y z
N MET A 1 -15.50 -7.01 12.30
CA MET A 1 -16.09 -5.66 12.20
C MET A 1 -15.15 -4.85 11.33
N SER A 2 -15.61 -4.39 10.16
CA SER A 2 -14.83 -3.48 9.32
C SER A 2 -14.69 -2.16 10.09
N MET A 3 -13.47 -1.81 10.50
CA MET A 3 -13.22 -0.46 11.01
C MET A 3 -13.19 0.46 9.79
N SER A 4 -14.18 1.34 9.68
CA SER A 4 -14.17 2.40 8.68
C SER A 4 -13.13 3.43 9.12
N TYR A 5 -12.16 3.71 8.24
CA TYR A 5 -11.18 4.76 8.47
C TYR A 5 -11.89 6.14 8.45
N PRO A 6 -11.75 6.97 9.51
CA PRO A 6 -12.36 8.28 9.54
C PRO A 6 -11.57 9.25 8.65
N LEU A 7 -12.00 9.41 7.40
CA LEU A 7 -11.37 10.36 6.47
C LEU A 7 -11.53 11.80 6.99
N GLU A 8 -10.40 12.47 7.27
CA GLU A 8 -10.38 13.85 7.75
C GLU A 8 -10.89 14.83 6.70
N LYS A 9 -10.38 14.70 5.46
CA LYS A 9 -10.67 15.60 4.34
C LYS A 9 -10.70 14.85 3.02
N TRP A 10 -11.62 15.28 2.16
CA TRP A 10 -11.73 14.80 0.78
C TRP A 10 -10.79 15.53 -0.18
N VAL A 11 -10.43 16.77 0.13
CA VAL A 11 -9.56 17.61 -0.69
C VAL A 11 -8.44 18.14 0.19
N TRP A 12 -7.21 17.80 -0.19
CA TRP A 12 -5.96 18.20 0.44
C TRP A 12 -5.26 19.22 -0.45
N THR A 13 -4.60 20.20 0.15
CA THR A 13 -4.00 21.36 -0.52
C THR A 13 -2.56 21.59 -0.08
N GLU A 14 -1.91 22.59 -0.64
CA GLU A 14 -0.57 23.04 -0.24
C GLU A 14 -0.46 23.42 1.25
N ASN A 15 -1.56 23.75 1.92
CA ASN A 15 -1.59 24.03 3.35
C ASN A 15 -1.47 22.76 4.19
N ASP A 16 -1.87 21.62 3.63
CA ASP A 16 -1.83 20.32 4.29
C ASP A 16 -0.56 19.53 3.94
N PHE A 17 0.32 20.07 3.09
CA PHE A 17 1.45 19.34 2.50
C PHE A 17 2.36 18.66 3.54
N GLU A 18 2.70 19.37 4.61
CA GLU A 18 3.68 18.91 5.61
C GLU A 18 3.14 17.77 6.49
N GLN A 19 1.82 17.55 6.52
CA GLN A 19 1.18 16.44 7.25
C GLN A 19 0.86 15.24 6.35
N MET A 20 1.09 15.34 5.04
CA MET A 20 0.85 14.25 4.10
C MET A 20 2.05 13.31 4.01
N SER A 21 1.79 12.03 3.73
CA SER A 21 2.80 11.01 3.51
C SER A 21 2.71 10.54 2.07
N TRP A 22 3.78 10.75 1.30
CA TRP A 22 3.77 10.54 -0.15
C TRP A 22 4.36 9.21 -0.61
N HIS A 23 4.94 8.45 0.31
CA HIS A 23 5.66 7.22 0.03
C HIS A 23 4.75 6.11 -0.50
N ASP A 24 5.27 5.34 -1.44
CA ASP A 24 4.70 4.12 -2.02
C ASP A 24 3.37 4.29 -2.77
N ALA A 25 3.00 5.53 -3.11
CA ALA A 25 1.79 5.80 -3.87
C ALA A 25 1.98 5.47 -5.36
N ARG A 26 1.23 4.49 -5.87
CA ARG A 26 1.28 4.11 -7.29
C ARG A 26 0.64 5.16 -8.18
N ILE A 27 1.29 5.49 -9.29
CA ILE A 27 0.76 6.30 -10.39
C ILE A 27 0.23 5.39 -11.50
N TYR A 28 -1.05 5.52 -11.83
CA TYR A 28 -1.73 4.75 -12.88
C TYR A 28 -1.78 5.48 -14.22
N ALA A 29 -1.94 6.81 -14.19
CA ALA A 29 -2.05 7.61 -15.40
C ALA A 29 -1.69 9.07 -15.13
N VAL A 30 -1.29 9.76 -16.21
CA VAL A 30 -1.01 11.20 -16.22
C VAL A 30 -1.86 11.86 -17.31
N GLN A 31 -2.52 12.96 -16.97
CA GLN A 31 -3.26 13.80 -17.91
C GLN A 31 -2.59 15.17 -18.03
N PHE A 32 -2.33 15.57 -19.28
CA PHE A 32 -1.84 16.91 -19.62
C PHE A 32 -3.00 17.74 -20.20
N GLY A 33 -3.19 18.94 -19.70
CA GLY A 33 -4.21 19.87 -20.16
C GLY A 33 -3.98 21.26 -19.59
N LYS A 34 -5.07 21.96 -19.25
CA LYS A 34 -4.99 23.21 -18.48
C LYS A 34 -4.27 22.98 -17.13
N ASP A 35 -4.58 21.84 -16.50
CA ASP A 35 -3.93 21.34 -15.30
C ASP A 35 -3.16 20.07 -15.66
N ILE A 36 -2.13 19.72 -14.89
CA ILE A 36 -1.51 18.39 -14.93
C ILE A 36 -2.09 17.56 -13.80
N SER A 37 -2.62 16.39 -14.11
CA SER A 37 -3.26 15.50 -13.14
C SER A 37 -2.66 14.10 -13.16
N PHE A 38 -2.49 13.51 -11.98
CA PHE A 38 -2.06 12.14 -11.77
C PHE A 38 -3.21 11.36 -11.14
N ASP A 39 -3.44 10.17 -11.67
CA ASP A 39 -4.29 9.19 -11.02
C ASP A 39 -3.43 8.30 -10.14
N ILE A 40 -3.70 8.29 -8.84
CA ILE A 40 -2.90 7.58 -7.84
C ILE A 40 -3.74 6.68 -6.92
N ASP A 41 -3.06 5.78 -6.23
CA ASP A 41 -3.53 5.21 -4.96
C ASP A 41 -2.76 5.85 -3.82
N TYR A 42 -3.46 6.59 -2.96
CA TYR A 42 -2.86 7.25 -1.80
C TYR A 42 -3.03 6.40 -0.55
N ILE A 43 -1.94 6.20 0.19
CA ILE A 43 -1.89 5.39 1.41
C ILE A 43 -2.07 6.31 2.61
N PHE A 44 -3.12 6.05 3.40
CA PHE A 44 -3.44 6.82 4.61
C PHE A 44 -2.80 6.23 5.86
N GLU A 45 -2.71 4.90 5.93
CA GLU A 45 -2.25 4.23 7.14
C GLU A 45 -1.68 2.85 6.82
N TRP A 46 -0.63 2.48 7.55
CA TRP A 46 -0.06 1.14 7.57
C TRP A 46 -0.55 0.43 8.83
N ILE A 47 -1.34 -0.61 8.65
CA ILE A 47 -1.90 -1.40 9.74
C ILE A 47 -1.05 -2.67 9.90
N GLN A 48 -0.38 -2.77 11.06
CA GLN A 48 0.28 -3.99 11.51
C GLN A 48 -0.50 -4.59 12.69
N LEU A 49 -1.14 -5.72 12.47
CA LEU A 49 -1.85 -6.44 13.54
C LEU A 49 -0.85 -7.31 14.33
N ASP A 50 -0.83 -7.18 15.66
CA ASP A 50 -0.19 -8.08 16.63
C ASP A 50 1.21 -8.64 16.31
N LYS A 51 2.18 -7.78 15.94
CA LYS A 51 3.55 -8.21 15.52
C LYS A 51 3.51 -9.34 14.47
N ASP A 52 2.43 -9.45 13.70
CA ASP A 52 2.39 -10.35 12.55
C ASP A 52 3.39 -9.87 11.50
N ASP A 53 3.91 -10.82 10.73
CA ASP A 53 4.88 -10.60 9.65
C ASP A 53 4.22 -10.10 8.37
N PHE A 54 3.08 -9.41 8.44
CA PHE A 54 2.52 -8.76 7.26
C PHE A 54 1.78 -7.48 7.62
N PHE A 55 1.89 -6.51 6.72
CA PHE A 55 1.18 -5.26 6.77
C PHE A 55 -0.10 -5.35 5.94
N SER A 56 -1.09 -4.59 6.37
CA SER A 56 -2.22 -4.18 5.54
C SER A 56 -2.25 -2.67 5.50
N PHE A 57 -2.99 -2.09 4.56
CA PHE A 57 -2.91 -0.67 4.26
C PHE A 57 -4.31 -0.09 4.17
N VAL A 58 -4.47 1.15 4.60
CA VAL A 58 -5.68 1.93 4.32
C VAL A 58 -5.35 2.77 3.08
N VAL A 59 -6.03 2.49 1.97
CA VAL A 59 -5.71 3.08 0.67
C VAL A 59 -6.98 3.63 0.03
N ALA A 60 -6.87 4.74 -0.70
CA ALA A 60 -7.96 5.23 -1.54
C ALA A 60 -7.46 5.69 -2.92
N PRO A 61 -8.30 5.54 -3.96
CA PRO A 61 -8.02 6.18 -5.24
C PRO A 61 -8.07 7.70 -5.08
N ALA A 62 -7.06 8.40 -5.57
CA ALA A 62 -6.99 9.85 -5.50
C ALA A 62 -6.55 10.47 -6.84
N THR A 63 -6.89 11.73 -7.04
CA THR A 63 -6.39 12.54 -8.16
C THR A 63 -5.53 13.66 -7.62
N LEU A 64 -4.25 13.65 -7.97
CA LEU A 64 -3.30 14.71 -7.64
C LEU A 64 -3.24 15.71 -8.80
N VAL A 65 -3.51 16.99 -8.55
CA VAL A 65 -3.71 18.03 -9.56
C VAL A 65 -2.77 19.20 -9.32
N PHE A 66 -2.04 19.60 -10.36
CA PHE A 66 -1.23 20.81 -10.41
C PHE A 66 -1.90 21.80 -11.37
N PRO A 67 -2.57 22.84 -10.85
CA PRO A 67 -3.32 23.79 -11.68
C PRO A 67 -2.39 24.73 -12.44
N GLU A 68 -2.73 25.01 -13.69
CA GLU A 68 -2.07 26.01 -14.55
C GLU A 68 -0.52 25.98 -14.47
N PRO A 69 0.12 24.82 -14.76
CA PRO A 69 1.56 24.69 -14.62
C PRO A 69 2.28 25.54 -15.67
N SER A 70 3.31 26.27 -15.26
CA SER A 70 4.19 27.03 -16.16
C SER A 70 5.24 26.16 -16.82
N PHE A 71 5.57 25.02 -16.21
CA PHE A 71 6.60 24.11 -16.66
C PHE A 71 6.37 22.69 -16.15
N VAL A 72 6.71 21.70 -16.97
CA VAL A 72 6.83 20.29 -16.58
C VAL A 72 8.04 19.66 -17.23
N SER A 73 8.76 18.84 -16.47
CA SER A 73 9.83 17.98 -16.95
C SER A 73 9.65 16.60 -16.33
N MET A 74 9.81 15.55 -17.14
CA MET A 74 9.70 14.18 -16.70
C MET A 74 10.89 13.39 -17.24
N ASP A 75 11.56 12.70 -16.34
CA ASP A 75 12.65 11.78 -16.64
C ASP A 75 12.34 10.46 -15.93
N ILE A 76 11.77 9.50 -16.66
CA ILE A 76 11.25 8.23 -16.11
C ILE A 76 11.72 7.06 -16.99
N ASP A 77 12.39 6.07 -16.40
CA ASP A 77 12.71 4.78 -17.04
C ASP A 77 11.54 3.80 -16.88
N ILE A 78 10.70 3.71 -17.91
CA ILE A 78 9.55 2.80 -17.92
C ILE A 78 9.99 1.44 -18.44
N ARG A 79 9.98 0.45 -17.55
CA ARG A 79 10.01 -0.97 -17.94
C ARG A 79 8.59 -1.49 -17.94
N LEU A 80 8.16 -2.13 -19.02
CA LEU A 80 6.77 -2.61 -19.19
C LEU A 80 6.27 -3.55 -18.07
N SER A 81 7.18 -4.14 -17.30
CA SER A 81 6.87 -4.99 -16.15
C SER A 81 6.91 -4.28 -14.79
N LYS A 82 7.14 -2.96 -14.77
CA LYS A 82 7.26 -2.17 -13.54
C LYS A 82 6.24 -1.04 -13.53
N GLU A 83 5.70 -0.84 -12.34
CA GLU A 83 4.75 0.21 -12.04
C GLU A 83 5.51 1.50 -11.72
N ILE A 84 4.84 2.66 -11.82
CA ILE A 84 5.44 3.93 -11.40
C ILE A 84 4.97 4.19 -9.97
N GLU A 85 5.91 4.33 -9.05
CA GLU A 85 5.64 4.46 -7.62
C GLU A 85 6.33 5.71 -7.08
N ILE A 86 5.57 6.55 -6.38
CA ILE A 86 6.08 7.75 -5.74
C ILE A 86 6.94 7.31 -4.55
N GLU A 87 8.19 7.75 -4.56
CA GLU A 87 9.07 7.62 -3.41
C GLU A 87 8.85 8.81 -2.47
N ASP A 88 8.79 10.04 -2.97
CA ASP A 88 8.52 11.22 -2.15
C ASP A 88 8.01 12.38 -3.01
N ILE A 89 7.34 13.35 -2.40
CA ILE A 89 7.07 14.64 -3.02
C ILE A 89 7.65 15.73 -2.14
N SER A 90 8.44 16.62 -2.74
CA SER A 90 8.97 17.81 -2.08
C SER A 90 8.62 19.08 -2.87
N ARG A 91 8.63 20.24 -2.18
CA ARG A 91 8.40 21.54 -2.80
C ARG A 91 9.52 22.52 -2.52
N ARG A 92 9.79 23.41 -3.48
CA ARG A 92 10.71 24.53 -3.33
C ARG A 92 10.06 25.79 -3.87
N VAL A 93 9.99 26.83 -3.04
CA VAL A 93 9.50 28.15 -3.45
C VAL A 93 10.70 29.02 -3.80
N SER A 94 10.70 29.59 -5.01
CA SER A 94 11.76 30.48 -5.46
C SER A 94 11.64 31.87 -4.81
N ALA A 95 12.69 32.67 -4.91
CA ALA A 95 12.67 34.07 -4.47
C ALA A 95 11.62 34.94 -5.21
N THR A 96 11.19 34.51 -6.40
CA THR A 96 10.15 35.18 -7.21
C THR A 96 8.74 34.67 -6.89
N GLY A 97 8.58 33.77 -5.91
CA GLY A 97 7.29 33.20 -5.51
C GLY A 97 6.83 32.02 -6.36
N GLU A 98 7.68 31.49 -7.23
CA GLU A 98 7.37 30.35 -8.09
C GLU A 98 7.60 29.04 -7.33
N THR A 99 6.59 28.16 -7.27
CA THR A 99 6.68 26.88 -6.56
C THR A 99 7.01 25.75 -7.53
N LYS A 100 8.10 25.05 -7.25
CA LYS A 100 8.53 23.83 -7.92
C LYS A 100 8.22 22.62 -7.06
N TRP A 101 7.43 21.71 -7.62
CA TRP A 101 7.06 20.42 -7.05
C TRP A 101 7.94 19.35 -7.68
N HIS A 102 8.64 18.61 -6.83
CA HIS A 102 9.51 17.50 -7.19
C HIS A 102 8.85 16.22 -6.73
N ILE A 103 8.32 15.45 -7.67
CA ILE A 103 7.77 14.10 -7.44
C ILE A 103 8.90 13.13 -7.78
N GLN A 104 9.49 12.54 -6.75
CA GLN A 104 10.48 11.49 -6.88
C GLN A 104 9.74 10.17 -7.01
N THR A 105 10.14 9.35 -7.97
CA THR A 105 9.61 8.00 -8.16
C THR A 105 10.76 7.00 -8.15
N HIS A 106 10.46 5.73 -7.89
CA HIS A 106 11.47 4.66 -8.00
C HIS A 106 11.97 4.46 -9.44
N GLN A 107 11.31 5.08 -10.42
CA GLN A 107 11.61 4.97 -11.84
C GLN A 107 12.22 6.26 -12.41
N GLY A 108 12.37 7.32 -11.61
CA GLY A 108 12.90 8.60 -12.06
C GLY A 108 12.28 9.80 -11.34
N ASN A 109 12.23 10.96 -12.00
CA ASN A 109 11.74 12.19 -11.38
C ASN A 109 10.78 12.96 -12.31
N ILE A 110 9.78 13.57 -11.69
CA ILE A 110 8.86 14.50 -12.35
C ILE A 110 8.95 15.84 -11.62
N VAL A 111 9.22 16.90 -12.37
CA VAL A 111 9.30 18.27 -11.85
C VAL A 111 8.22 19.10 -12.49
N ILE A 112 7.37 19.72 -11.67
CA ILE A 112 6.27 20.57 -12.11
C ILE A 112 6.41 21.92 -11.43
N THR A 113 6.30 22.98 -12.22
CA THR A 113 6.23 24.32 -11.68
C THR A 113 4.79 24.79 -11.76
N ALA A 114 4.15 24.98 -10.60
CA ALA A 114 2.75 25.32 -10.48
C ALA A 114 2.49 26.09 -9.17
N PRO A 115 1.55 27.04 -9.13
CA PRO A 115 1.29 27.87 -7.95
C PRO A 115 0.82 27.06 -6.72
N ALA A 116 0.19 25.91 -6.93
CA ALA A 116 -0.43 25.10 -5.89
C ALA A 116 -0.44 23.62 -6.27
N PHE A 117 -0.96 22.77 -5.38
CA PHE A 117 -1.42 21.41 -5.72
C PHE A 117 -2.74 21.13 -5.01
N ARG A 118 -3.49 20.15 -5.52
CA ARG A 118 -4.64 19.57 -4.81
C ARG A 118 -4.59 18.05 -4.92
N GLN A 119 -4.85 17.34 -3.84
CA GLN A 119 -5.14 15.91 -3.88
C GLN A 119 -6.62 15.70 -3.53
N ILE A 120 -7.37 15.11 -4.46
CA ILE A 120 -8.78 14.78 -4.31
C ILE A 120 -8.88 13.29 -4.03
N VAL A 121 -9.32 12.93 -2.83
CA VAL A 121 -9.69 11.57 -2.47
C VAL A 121 -11.00 11.26 -3.18
N ARG A 122 -11.02 10.24 -4.05
CA ARG A 122 -12.20 9.98 -4.90
C ARG A 122 -13.25 9.14 -4.20
N ARG A 123 -12.86 8.28 -3.26
CA ARG A 123 -13.74 7.37 -2.51
C ARG A 123 -13.22 7.18 -1.09
N ALA A 124 -14.08 6.71 -0.18
CA ALA A 124 -13.66 6.46 1.20
C ALA A 124 -12.48 5.45 1.21
N PRO A 125 -11.43 5.68 2.02
CA PRO A 125 -10.33 4.74 2.13
C PRO A 125 -10.81 3.39 2.65
N THR A 126 -10.32 2.32 2.04
CA THR A 126 -10.66 0.94 2.43
C THR A 126 -9.39 0.18 2.78
N GLN A 127 -9.53 -0.85 3.62
CA GLN A 127 -8.41 -1.69 3.98
C GLN A 127 -8.05 -2.60 2.80
N GLN A 128 -6.76 -2.68 2.50
CA GLN A 128 -6.14 -3.43 1.43
C GLN A 128 -5.06 -4.33 2.00
N THR A 129 -4.81 -5.46 1.35
CA THR A 129 -3.69 -6.34 1.70
C THR A 129 -2.36 -5.89 1.09
N GLY A 130 -2.40 -5.04 0.06
CA GLY A 130 -1.24 -4.38 -0.55
C GLY A 130 -1.38 -2.86 -0.52
N GLN A 131 -0.37 -2.15 -1.04
CA GLN A 131 -0.29 -0.68 -1.08
C GLN A 131 -1.19 -0.03 -2.15
N GLN A 132 -2.08 -0.82 -2.75
CA GLN A 132 -2.89 -0.45 -3.91
C GLN A 132 -4.33 -0.89 -3.69
N VAL A 133 -5.27 -0.19 -4.30
CA VAL A 133 -6.67 -0.61 -4.29
C VAL A 133 -6.84 -1.77 -5.27
N LEU A 134 -7.51 -2.82 -4.81
CA LEU A 134 -7.81 -4.00 -5.62
C LEU A 134 -8.41 -3.60 -6.98
N PRO A 135 -7.95 -4.14 -8.13
CA PRO A 135 -8.41 -3.72 -9.45
C PRO A 135 -9.93 -3.76 -9.63
N GLU A 136 -10.58 -4.80 -9.10
CA GLU A 136 -12.04 -4.99 -9.12
C GLU A 136 -12.78 -3.88 -8.35
N GLU A 137 -12.15 -3.26 -7.36
CA GLU A 137 -12.67 -2.14 -6.59
C GLU A 137 -12.31 -0.78 -7.22
N ARG A 138 -11.06 -0.64 -7.65
CA ARG A 138 -10.47 0.62 -8.14
C ARG A 138 -11.14 1.11 -9.42
N GLY A 139 -11.38 0.18 -10.35
CA GLY A 139 -11.86 0.49 -11.70
C GLY A 139 -10.76 1.07 -12.61
N LEU A 140 -11.18 1.69 -13.71
CA LEU A 140 -10.28 2.28 -14.69
C LEU A 140 -9.61 3.56 -14.18
N PRO A 141 -8.47 3.97 -14.78
CA PRO A 141 -7.84 5.23 -14.45
C PRO A 141 -8.80 6.41 -14.58
N SER A 142 -8.73 7.35 -13.64
CA SER A 142 -9.66 8.49 -13.59
C SER A 142 -9.06 9.73 -12.93
N PHE A 143 -9.46 10.88 -13.47
CA PHE A 143 -9.01 12.21 -13.07
C PHE A 143 -10.17 13.03 -12.46
N SER A 144 -11.17 12.35 -11.87
CA SER A 144 -12.30 13.04 -11.24
C SER A 144 -11.82 13.95 -10.12
N THR A 145 -12.20 15.22 -10.19
CA THR A 145 -11.97 16.22 -9.14
C THR A 145 -13.15 16.34 -8.18
N VAL A 146 -14.15 15.48 -8.32
CA VAL A 146 -15.33 15.40 -7.47
C VAL A 146 -15.25 14.10 -6.65
N PRO A 147 -15.16 14.19 -5.31
CA PRO A 147 -15.29 13.03 -4.43
C PRO A 147 -16.64 12.34 -4.59
N ASP A 148 -16.65 11.02 -4.40
CA ASP A 148 -17.85 10.20 -4.30
C ASP A 148 -17.93 9.52 -2.91
N PRO A 149 -18.44 10.22 -1.89
CA PRO A 149 -18.65 9.66 -0.56
C PRO A 149 -19.68 8.53 -0.53
N SER A 150 -20.50 8.41 -1.58
CA SER A 150 -21.54 7.39 -1.68
C SER A 150 -21.03 6.08 -2.27
N SER A 151 -19.78 6.03 -2.73
CA SER A 151 -19.17 4.81 -3.22
C SER A 151 -19.02 3.79 -2.10
N VAL A 152 -19.56 2.59 -2.33
CA VAL A 152 -19.51 1.48 -1.38
C VAL A 152 -18.85 0.29 -2.05
N GLU A 153 -18.02 -0.41 -1.27
CA GLU A 153 -17.42 -1.68 -1.68
C GLU A 153 -18.51 -2.72 -2.00
N SER A 154 -18.38 -3.38 -3.16
CA SER A 154 -19.33 -4.42 -3.57
C SER A 154 -19.26 -5.65 -2.65
N ALA A 155 -20.25 -6.54 -2.73
CA ALA A 155 -20.20 -7.78 -1.97
C ALA A 155 -19.06 -8.69 -2.46
N GLU A 156 -18.86 -8.74 -3.78
CA GLU A 156 -17.84 -9.53 -4.45
C GLU A 156 -16.43 -9.06 -4.05
N VAL A 157 -16.18 -7.75 -4.02
CA VAL A 157 -14.90 -7.19 -3.57
C VAL A 157 -14.64 -7.55 -2.10
N ARG A 158 -15.65 -7.45 -1.24
CA ARG A 158 -15.54 -7.84 0.18
C ARG A 158 -15.13 -9.30 0.34
N GLU A 159 -15.71 -10.19 -0.46
CA GLU A 159 -15.38 -11.62 -0.44
C GLU A 159 -13.96 -11.88 -0.92
N ILE A 160 -13.52 -11.22 -2.01
CA ILE A 160 -12.15 -11.34 -2.53
C ILE A 160 -11.13 -10.88 -1.48
N LYS A 161 -11.35 -9.69 -0.89
CA LYS A 161 -10.48 -9.17 0.16
C LYS A 161 -10.44 -10.10 1.36
N ALA A 162 -11.60 -10.53 1.86
CA ALA A 162 -11.67 -11.43 3.02
C ALA A 162 -10.91 -12.74 2.78
N ALA A 163 -11.03 -13.31 1.57
CA ALA A 163 -10.27 -14.49 1.18
C ALA A 163 -8.76 -14.21 1.15
N ASP A 164 -8.31 -13.11 0.53
CA ASP A 164 -6.89 -12.76 0.48
C ASP A 164 -6.30 -12.48 1.88
N PHE A 165 -7.03 -11.76 2.74
CA PHE A 165 -6.66 -11.53 4.14
C PHE A 165 -6.48 -12.85 4.89
N ALA A 166 -7.40 -13.81 4.72
CA ALA A 166 -7.30 -15.11 5.36
C ALA A 166 -6.07 -15.89 4.87
N LEU A 167 -5.76 -15.85 3.58
CA LEU A 167 -4.57 -16.49 3.01
C LEU A 167 -3.28 -15.84 3.53
N ARG A 168 -3.20 -14.51 3.56
CA ARG A 168 -2.04 -13.78 4.12
C ARG A 168 -1.84 -14.08 5.60
N GLN A 169 -2.90 -14.17 6.38
CA GLN A 169 -2.82 -14.54 7.79
C GLN A 169 -2.28 -15.96 7.99
N LYS A 170 -2.69 -16.93 7.16
CA LYS A 170 -2.13 -18.28 7.15
C LYS A 170 -0.64 -18.27 6.79
N ALA A 171 -0.25 -17.53 5.75
CA ALA A 171 1.14 -17.41 5.34
C ALA A 171 2.02 -16.77 6.41
N ALA A 172 1.55 -15.70 7.07
CA ALA A 172 2.25 -15.07 8.18
C ALA A 172 2.38 -16.01 9.38
N SER A 173 1.32 -16.74 9.72
CA SER A 173 1.34 -17.76 10.77
C SER A 173 2.37 -18.86 10.47
N LEU A 174 2.47 -19.30 9.20
CA LEU A 174 3.47 -20.27 8.77
C LEU A 174 4.90 -19.74 8.94
N ARG A 175 5.17 -18.49 8.58
CA ARG A 175 6.49 -17.84 8.80
C ARG A 175 6.82 -17.76 10.28
N ARG A 176 5.88 -17.32 11.11
CA ARG A 176 6.04 -17.25 12.56
C ARG A 176 6.37 -18.61 13.18
N LEU A 177 5.63 -19.66 12.81
CA LEU A 177 5.87 -21.02 13.32
C LEU A 177 7.24 -21.56 12.91
N ARG A 178 7.73 -21.24 11.70
CA ARG A 178 9.09 -21.60 11.29
C ARG A 178 10.15 -20.92 12.14
N ARG A 179 10.02 -19.62 12.41
CA ARG A 179 10.92 -18.90 13.32
C ARG A 179 10.88 -19.46 14.74
N GLN A 180 9.70 -19.84 15.23
CA GLN A 180 9.58 -20.51 16.53
C GLN A 180 10.30 -21.86 16.54
N LEU A 181 10.21 -22.63 15.45
CA LEU A 181 10.93 -23.91 15.32
C LEU A 181 12.45 -23.72 15.28
N GLU A 182 12.94 -22.70 14.58
CA GLU A 182 14.36 -22.33 14.56
C GLU A 182 14.85 -21.91 15.96
N ALA A 183 14.11 -21.02 16.64
CA ALA A 183 14.44 -20.58 18.00
C ALA A 183 14.43 -21.76 18.99
N LEU A 184 13.50 -22.71 18.84
CA LEU A 184 13.44 -23.92 19.67
C LEU A 184 14.69 -24.80 19.48
N LEU A 185 15.19 -24.93 18.25
CA LEU A 185 16.43 -25.65 17.95
C LEU A 185 17.65 -24.94 18.58
N GLU A 186 17.71 -23.62 18.53
CA GLU A 186 18.77 -22.82 19.16
C GLU A 186 18.78 -23.00 20.69
N GLN A 187 17.61 -22.93 21.34
CA GLN A 187 17.48 -23.16 22.78
C GLN A 187 17.94 -24.56 23.19
N ARG A 188 17.57 -25.58 22.41
CA ARG A 188 18.07 -26.95 22.62
C ARG A 188 19.59 -27.01 22.47
N ASN A 189 20.16 -26.39 21.45
CA ASN A 189 21.61 -26.43 21.21
C ASN A 189 22.40 -25.66 22.29
N ALA A 190 21.80 -24.64 22.89
CA ALA A 190 22.34 -23.92 24.04
C ALA A 190 22.21 -24.68 25.37
N GLY A 191 21.61 -25.88 25.38
CA GLY A 191 21.38 -26.68 26.60
C GLY A 191 20.30 -26.11 27.53
N VAL A 192 19.51 -25.14 27.07
CA VAL A 192 18.44 -24.51 27.85
C VAL A 192 17.22 -25.44 27.97
N LEU A 193 17.00 -26.29 26.97
CA LEU A 193 15.79 -27.07 26.82
C LEU A 193 16.08 -28.58 26.86
N GLU A 194 15.36 -29.30 27.72
CA GLU A 194 15.45 -30.75 27.88
C GLU A 194 15.06 -31.50 26.60
N VAL A 195 15.72 -32.62 26.31
CA VAL A 195 15.52 -33.38 25.05
C VAL A 195 14.07 -33.80 24.86
N LYS A 196 13.42 -34.28 25.93
CA LYS A 196 12.02 -34.71 25.87
C LYS A 196 11.09 -33.56 25.53
N GLN A 197 11.29 -32.40 26.17
CA GLN A 197 10.49 -31.20 25.93
C GLN A 197 10.68 -30.69 24.50
N TYR A 198 11.94 -30.66 24.02
CA TYR A 198 12.28 -30.29 22.65
C TYR A 198 11.51 -31.13 21.63
N LEU A 199 11.55 -32.46 21.78
CA LEU A 199 10.89 -33.36 20.84
C LEU A 199 9.36 -33.21 20.84
N GLN A 200 8.76 -32.93 21.99
CA GLN A 200 7.32 -32.69 22.10
C GLN A 200 6.92 -31.39 21.39
N GLU A 201 7.58 -30.28 21.71
CA GLU A 201 7.28 -28.97 21.13
C GLU A 201 7.58 -28.93 19.62
N LYS A 202 8.72 -29.51 19.21
CA LYS A 202 9.10 -29.65 17.80
C LYS A 202 7.99 -30.34 17.00
N ARG A 203 7.48 -31.48 17.51
CA ARG A 203 6.44 -32.26 16.82
C ARG A 203 5.16 -31.47 16.63
N LEU A 204 4.76 -30.70 17.64
CA LEU A 204 3.57 -29.83 17.57
C LEU A 204 3.73 -28.74 16.51
N LEU A 205 4.90 -28.06 16.50
CA LEU A 205 5.21 -27.04 15.51
C LEU A 205 5.26 -27.61 14.09
N GLU A 206 5.96 -28.72 13.87
CA GLU A 206 6.07 -29.39 12.56
C GLU A 206 4.70 -29.85 12.03
N ALA A 207 3.84 -30.37 12.90
CA ALA A 207 2.48 -30.77 12.52
C ALA A 207 1.66 -29.55 12.06
N ARG A 208 1.72 -28.45 12.82
CA ARG A 208 0.99 -27.22 12.47
C ARG A 208 1.53 -26.55 11.20
N ILE A 209 2.85 -26.54 11.02
CA ILE A 209 3.52 -26.06 9.80
C ILE A 209 3.06 -26.87 8.59
N SER A 210 3.04 -28.20 8.72
CA SER A 210 2.62 -29.11 7.64
C SER A 210 1.16 -28.89 7.27
N GLN A 211 0.28 -28.74 8.26
CA GLN A 211 -1.13 -28.43 8.04
C GLN A 211 -1.31 -27.13 7.25
N LEU A 212 -0.69 -26.03 7.69
CA LEU A 212 -0.82 -24.73 7.02
C LEU A 212 -0.23 -24.73 5.61
N LYS A 213 0.83 -25.51 5.36
CA LYS A 213 1.37 -25.68 4.01
C LYS A 213 0.35 -26.32 3.08
N ILE A 214 -0.29 -27.43 3.50
CA ILE A 214 -1.32 -28.11 2.70
C ILE A 214 -2.47 -27.15 2.41
N GLU A 215 -2.98 -26.46 3.44
CA GLU A 215 -4.09 -25.51 3.27
C GLU A 215 -3.75 -24.36 2.30
N LEU A 216 -2.49 -23.90 2.26
CA LEU A 216 -2.06 -22.87 1.31
C LEU A 216 -1.86 -23.43 -0.11
N GLU A 217 -1.29 -24.62 -0.23
CA GLU A 217 -1.08 -25.30 -1.52
C GLU A 217 -2.42 -25.61 -2.22
N GLU A 218 -3.44 -26.04 -1.47
CA GLU A 218 -4.80 -26.29 -1.98
C GLU A 218 -5.46 -25.04 -2.58
N THR A 219 -5.08 -23.85 -2.10
CA THR A 219 -5.60 -22.57 -2.61
C THR A 219 -4.83 -22.05 -3.83
N GLY A 220 -3.74 -22.72 -4.22
CA GLY A 220 -2.87 -22.25 -5.29
C GLY A 220 -2.13 -20.94 -4.95
N TRP A 221 -2.03 -20.59 -3.66
CA TRP A 221 -1.42 -19.34 -3.23
C TRP A 221 0.07 -19.29 -3.60
N GLN A 222 0.43 -18.40 -4.53
CA GLN A 222 1.80 -18.27 -5.04
C GLN A 222 2.68 -17.28 -4.25
N GLY A 223 2.11 -16.60 -3.25
CA GLY A 223 2.88 -15.78 -2.31
C GLY A 223 3.69 -14.62 -2.91
N ASN A 224 3.21 -14.02 -4.00
CA ASN A 224 3.85 -12.84 -4.57
C ASN A 224 3.09 -11.60 -4.16
N TYR A 225 3.65 -10.84 -3.21
CA TYR A 225 3.69 -9.37 -3.13
C TYR A 225 4.77 -9.00 -2.12
#